data_AF-A0A0D9V9M2-F1
#
_entry.id   AF-A0A0D9V9M2-F1
#
_cell.length_a   1.000
_cell.length_b   1.000
_cell.length_c   1.000
_cell.angle_alpha   90.00
_cell.angle_beta   90.00
_cell.angle_gamma   90.00
#
_symmetry.space_group_name_H-M   'P 1'
#
loop_
_entity.id
_entity.type
_entity.pdbx_description
1 polymer ?
#
loop_
_entity_poly.entity_id
_entity_poly.type
_entity_poly.pdbx_seq_one_letter_code
_entity_poly.pdbx_strand_id
1 'polypeptide(L)'
;MEDKTVIITSVNEAWAAPGSLLDLYMDSFKNGEGIAHLLNHVLIIAVDPAGFRRCKVVHPHCYHLEVKNMNLSSAKRFMTKDYLELVWTKLSLQQRILELGYNFVFTDCDMVLFRDPFRHINLYADMTTSSDDYSTARSPLSNPLNTGFYYMKATNRSISMIRYWQAARPRFPNSHDQAVFGNIKHELVAKLDARIEPLDTVYFAGFCEYHDDFARIVTMHADCCIGLDTKVHDLRGIIADWRNYTGLSLEEEKKGGFKWTYPKRCRDSIGWRKPIHP
;
A
#
# COMPACT_ATOMS: atom_id res chain seq x y z
N MET A 1 1.90 -18.25 5.26
CA MET A 1 0.53 -18.70 4.99
C MET A 1 0.59 -20.03 4.24
N GLU A 2 -0.44 -20.88 4.35
CA GLU A 2 -0.49 -22.18 3.68
C GLU A 2 -0.37 -22.07 2.14
N ASP A 3 -0.84 -20.96 1.58
CA ASP A 3 -0.83 -20.65 0.14
C ASP A 3 0.47 -19.99 -0.36
N LYS A 4 1.52 -19.94 0.48
CA LYS A 4 2.80 -19.28 0.18
C LYS A 4 2.67 -17.78 -0.14
N THR A 5 1.70 -17.09 0.46
CA THR A 5 1.62 -15.63 0.37
C THR A 5 2.54 -14.93 1.37
N VAL A 6 3.25 -13.90 0.91
CA VAL A 6 4.03 -12.96 1.73
C VAL A 6 3.45 -11.55 1.63
N ILE A 7 3.45 -10.79 2.72
CA ILE A 7 3.10 -9.37 2.72
C ILE A 7 4.41 -8.59 2.65
N ILE A 8 4.54 -7.63 1.75
CA ILE A 8 5.79 -6.92 1.51
C ILE A 8 5.54 -5.43 1.70
N THR A 9 6.40 -4.79 2.48
CA THR A 9 6.49 -3.33 2.53
C THR A 9 7.93 -2.89 2.39
N SER A 10 8.18 -1.62 2.07
CA SER A 10 9.53 -1.08 1.92
C SER A 10 9.74 0.17 2.76
N VAL A 11 10.93 0.31 3.35
CA VAL A 11 11.29 1.43 4.23
C VAL A 11 12.70 1.94 3.94
N ASN A 12 12.89 3.24 4.15
CA ASN A 12 14.20 3.87 4.31
C ASN A 12 14.42 4.28 5.79
N GLU A 13 15.56 4.87 6.08
CA GLU A 13 15.94 5.38 7.41
C GLU A 13 14.84 6.25 8.03
N ALA A 14 14.28 7.18 7.28
CA ALA A 14 13.30 8.14 7.79
C ALA A 14 11.95 7.48 8.07
N TRP A 15 11.52 6.53 7.25
CA TRP A 15 10.26 5.81 7.45
C TRP A 15 10.37 4.76 8.56
N ALA A 16 11.57 4.20 8.76
CA ALA A 16 11.84 3.26 9.83
C ALA A 16 12.08 3.93 11.19
N ALA A 17 12.46 5.22 11.20
CA ALA A 17 12.83 5.96 12.41
C ALA A 17 11.80 5.78 13.56
N PRO A 18 12.23 5.77 14.83
CA PRO A 18 11.31 5.62 15.96
C PRO A 18 10.14 6.61 15.91
N GLY A 19 8.91 6.09 16.05
CA GLY A 19 7.66 6.84 15.96
C GLY A 19 7.23 7.23 14.54
N SER A 20 7.96 6.80 13.51
CA SER A 20 7.64 7.04 12.09
C SER A 20 6.71 5.96 11.52
N LEU A 21 6.53 5.96 10.20
CA LEU A 21 5.57 5.12 9.48
C LEU A 21 5.70 3.62 9.79
N LEU A 22 6.91 3.08 9.89
CA LEU A 22 7.09 1.65 10.18
C LEU A 22 6.49 1.27 11.53
N ASP A 23 6.64 2.11 12.55
CA ASP A 23 6.08 1.83 13.86
C ASP A 23 4.54 1.86 13.81
N LEU A 24 3.95 2.81 13.07
CA LEU A 24 2.49 2.89 12.87
C LEU A 24 1.96 1.68 12.09
N TYR A 25 2.64 1.31 11.00
CA TYR A 25 2.31 0.16 10.18
C TYR A 25 2.32 -1.12 11.02
N MET A 26 3.39 -1.37 11.77
CA MET A 26 3.52 -2.57 12.61
C MET A 26 2.54 -2.59 13.79
N ASP A 27 2.25 -1.44 14.38
CA ASP A 27 1.25 -1.31 15.45
C ASP A 27 -0.17 -1.60 14.93
N SER A 28 -0.48 -1.22 13.69
CA SER A 28 -1.79 -1.47 13.10
C SER A 28 -2.14 -2.97 13.03
N PHE A 29 -1.18 -3.85 12.70
CA PHE A 29 -1.43 -5.29 12.76
C PHE A 29 -1.72 -5.79 14.16
N LYS A 30 -1.03 -5.25 15.18
CA LYS A 30 -1.19 -5.69 16.57
C LYS A 30 -2.54 -5.28 17.14
N ASN A 31 -3.04 -4.11 16.73
CA ASN A 31 -4.29 -3.51 17.19
C ASN A 31 -5.45 -3.65 16.19
N GLY A 32 -5.25 -4.36 15.09
CA GLY A 32 -6.29 -4.74 14.15
C GLY A 32 -7.06 -5.97 14.62
N GLU A 33 -8.28 -6.13 14.12
CA GLU A 33 -9.16 -7.23 14.47
C GLU A 33 -8.67 -8.55 13.86
N GLY A 34 -8.08 -9.41 14.69
CA GLY A 34 -7.71 -10.77 14.30
C GLY A 34 -6.52 -10.88 13.34
N ILE A 35 -5.80 -9.79 13.06
CA ILE A 35 -4.72 -9.77 12.04
C ILE A 35 -3.30 -9.77 12.58
N ALA A 36 -3.08 -9.76 13.90
CA ALA A 36 -1.74 -9.75 14.49
C ALA A 36 -0.86 -10.90 13.99
N HIS A 37 -1.45 -12.06 13.71
CA HIS A 37 -0.75 -13.23 13.17
C HIS A 37 -0.15 -13.02 11.76
N LEU A 38 -0.68 -12.07 10.98
CA LEU A 38 -0.17 -11.74 9.65
C LEU A 38 1.24 -11.14 9.70
N LEU A 39 1.68 -10.58 10.84
CA LEU A 39 3.05 -10.10 11.03
C LEU A 39 4.09 -11.21 10.76
N ASN A 40 3.76 -12.46 11.05
CA ASN A 40 4.63 -13.62 10.75
C ASN A 40 4.87 -13.82 9.23
N HIS A 41 4.15 -13.09 8.39
CA HIS A 41 4.22 -13.15 6.93
C HIS A 41 4.61 -11.82 6.30
N VAL A 42 4.86 -10.79 7.12
CA VAL A 42 5.37 -9.50 6.65
C VAL A 42 6.87 -9.62 6.42
N LEU A 43 7.34 -9.24 5.23
CA LEU A 43 8.74 -9.06 4.87
C LEU A 43 8.97 -7.56 4.65
N ILE A 44 9.82 -6.96 5.47
CA ILE A 44 10.17 -5.54 5.35
C ILE A 44 11.44 -5.40 4.53
N ILE A 45 11.35 -4.65 3.44
CA ILE A 45 12.45 -4.36 2.53
C ILE A 45 13.08 -3.03 2.92
N ALA A 46 14.23 -3.08 3.56
CA ALA A 46 14.98 -1.88 3.92
C ALA A 46 15.93 -1.52 2.79
N VAL A 47 15.87 -0.27 2.33
CA VAL A 47 16.61 0.18 1.13
C VAL A 47 17.89 0.95 1.46
N ASP A 48 18.19 1.07 2.74
CA ASP A 48 19.45 1.60 3.26
C ASP A 48 19.84 0.90 4.57
N PRO A 49 21.13 0.99 4.98
CA PRO A 49 21.62 0.30 6.17
C PRO A 49 20.97 0.76 7.48
N ALA A 50 20.56 2.02 7.60
CA ALA A 50 19.97 2.55 8.83
C ALA A 50 18.52 2.05 9.00
N GLY A 51 17.73 2.09 7.92
CA GLY A 51 16.43 1.45 7.83
C GLY A 51 16.51 -0.05 8.14
N PHE A 52 17.53 -0.74 7.64
CA PHE A 52 17.71 -2.18 7.91
C PHE A 52 18.05 -2.48 9.37
N ARG A 53 18.96 -1.71 9.98
CA ARG A 53 19.25 -1.83 11.41
C ARG A 53 17.99 -1.63 12.25
N ARG A 54 17.20 -0.61 11.94
CA ARG A 54 15.96 -0.30 12.65
C ARG A 54 14.90 -1.38 12.44
N CYS A 55 14.73 -1.88 11.21
CA CYS A 55 13.84 -2.99 10.92
C CYS A 55 14.13 -4.20 11.83
N LYS A 56 15.40 -4.61 11.94
CA LYS A 56 15.81 -5.77 12.75
C LYS A 56 15.54 -5.59 14.26
N VAL A 57 15.33 -4.36 14.73
CA VAL A 57 14.95 -4.09 16.12
C VAL A 57 13.45 -4.35 16.33
N VAL A 58 12.61 -4.09 15.33
CA VAL A 58 11.14 -4.16 15.46
C VAL A 58 10.51 -5.39 14.83
N HIS A 59 11.24 -6.11 13.97
CA HIS A 59 10.71 -7.23 13.20
C HIS A 59 11.79 -8.26 12.84
N PRO A 60 11.51 -9.59 12.92
CA PRO A 60 12.47 -10.63 12.53
C PRO A 60 12.70 -10.76 11.02
N HIS A 61 11.72 -10.40 10.17
CA HIS A 61 11.78 -10.65 8.73
C HIS A 61 12.13 -9.36 7.96
N CYS A 62 13.42 -9.05 7.95
CA CYS A 62 13.97 -7.88 7.26
C CYS A 62 14.90 -8.32 6.13
N TYR A 63 14.82 -7.65 4.99
CA TYR A 63 15.75 -7.82 3.88
C TYR A 63 16.40 -6.48 3.54
N HIS A 64 17.74 -6.43 3.51
CA HIS A 64 18.48 -5.26 3.06
C HIS A 64 18.62 -5.31 1.54
N LEU A 65 17.95 -4.39 0.86
CA LEU A 65 18.04 -4.23 -0.58
C LEU A 65 19.20 -3.29 -0.90
N GLU A 66 20.35 -3.87 -1.23
CA GLU A 66 21.53 -3.11 -1.64
C GLU A 66 21.35 -2.57 -3.06
N VAL A 67 21.03 -1.28 -3.17
CA VAL A 67 21.06 -0.56 -4.46
C VAL A 67 22.50 -0.11 -4.71
N LYS A 68 23.24 -0.84 -5.54
CA LYS A 68 24.60 -0.45 -5.93
C LYS A 68 24.59 0.96 -6.53
N ASN A 69 25.47 1.83 -6.04
CA ASN A 69 25.74 3.21 -6.51
C ASN A 69 24.76 4.33 -6.09
N MET A 70 24.00 4.22 -4.98
CA MET A 70 23.12 5.32 -4.53
C MET A 70 23.12 5.53 -3.01
N ASN A 71 23.10 6.80 -2.57
CA ASN A 71 22.96 7.15 -1.15
C ASN A 71 21.48 7.41 -0.79
N LEU A 72 20.81 6.40 -0.25
CA LEU A 72 19.37 6.39 0.04
C LEU A 72 19.00 6.80 1.49
N SER A 73 19.95 7.32 2.28
CA SER A 73 19.84 7.56 3.73
C SER A 73 18.94 8.73 4.19
N SER A 74 17.97 9.21 3.41
CA SER A 74 17.10 10.31 3.84
C SER A 74 15.68 10.21 3.27
N ALA A 75 14.68 10.84 3.92
CA ALA A 75 13.34 11.02 3.38
C ALA A 75 13.45 11.75 2.03
N LYS A 76 13.51 11.00 0.93
CA LYS A 76 13.73 11.57 -0.38
C LYS A 76 12.47 12.29 -0.82
N ARG A 77 12.66 13.47 -1.44
CA ARG A 77 11.58 14.23 -2.02
C ARG A 77 10.96 13.42 -3.16
N PHE A 78 9.62 13.37 -3.17
CA PHE A 78 8.82 12.73 -4.21
C PHE A 78 9.32 13.14 -5.61
N MET A 79 9.38 12.18 -6.55
CA MET A 79 9.82 12.36 -7.96
C MET A 79 11.31 12.67 -8.20
N THR A 80 12.19 12.49 -7.22
CA THR A 80 13.65 12.55 -7.46
C THR A 80 14.16 11.32 -8.24
N LYS A 81 15.32 11.43 -8.90
CA LYS A 81 15.93 10.29 -9.63
C LYS A 81 16.12 9.06 -8.73
N ASP A 82 16.57 9.27 -7.50
CA ASP A 82 16.77 8.20 -6.51
C ASP A 82 15.45 7.57 -6.06
N TYR A 83 14.39 8.36 -5.91
CA TYR A 83 13.03 7.85 -5.64
C TYR A 83 12.53 6.96 -6.79
N LEU A 84 12.78 7.36 -8.04
CA LEU A 84 12.41 6.53 -9.19
C LEU A 84 13.19 5.21 -9.21
N GLU A 85 14.51 5.22 -9.03
CA GLU A 85 15.27 3.96 -8.98
C GLU A 85 14.81 3.02 -7.85
N LEU A 86 14.49 3.57 -6.69
CA LEU A 86 13.94 2.81 -5.55
C LEU A 86 12.64 2.09 -5.93
N VAL A 87 11.70 2.84 -6.50
CA VAL A 87 10.40 2.33 -6.94
C VAL A 87 10.53 1.26 -8.03
N TRP A 88 11.48 1.40 -8.96
CA TRP A 88 11.72 0.38 -9.98
C TRP A 88 12.44 -0.85 -9.42
N THR A 89 13.32 -0.69 -8.43
CA THR A 89 13.95 -1.83 -7.74
C THR A 89 12.93 -2.64 -6.94
N LYS A 90 11.89 -1.99 -6.37
CA LYS A 90 10.71 -2.65 -5.78
C LYS A 90 10.07 -3.66 -6.74
N LEU A 91 9.86 -3.28 -8.02
CA LEU A 91 9.28 -4.18 -9.01
C LEU A 91 10.19 -5.38 -9.35
N SER A 92 11.50 -5.19 -9.40
CA SER A 92 12.45 -6.29 -9.63
C SER A 92 12.42 -7.31 -8.49
N LEU A 93 12.32 -6.86 -7.23
CA LEU A 93 12.19 -7.76 -6.08
C LEU A 93 10.87 -8.54 -6.12
N GLN A 94 9.76 -7.87 -6.42
CA GLN A 94 8.45 -8.51 -6.54
C GLN A 94 8.42 -9.55 -7.66
N GLN A 95 9.07 -9.27 -8.81
CA GLN A 95 9.27 -10.28 -9.84
C GLN A 95 9.97 -11.51 -9.28
N ARG A 96 11.06 -11.32 -8.53
CA ARG A 96 11.83 -12.42 -7.96
C ARG A 96 10.99 -13.27 -7.00
N ILE A 97 10.13 -12.63 -6.20
CA ILE A 97 9.23 -13.33 -5.27
C ILE A 97 8.23 -14.23 -6.03
N LEU A 98 7.64 -13.73 -7.13
CA LEU A 98 6.79 -14.54 -8.00
C LEU A 98 7.57 -15.68 -8.66
N GLU A 99 8.79 -15.43 -9.14
CA GLU A 99 9.66 -16.45 -9.75
C GLU A 99 10.09 -17.54 -8.77
N LEU A 100 10.14 -17.23 -7.47
CA LEU A 100 10.38 -18.19 -6.39
C LEU A 100 9.12 -18.99 -6.00
N GLY A 101 7.98 -18.70 -6.63
CA GLY A 101 6.72 -19.41 -6.39
C GLY A 101 5.92 -18.90 -5.19
N TYR A 102 6.21 -17.68 -4.70
CA TYR A 102 5.44 -17.03 -3.64
C TYR A 102 4.46 -16.03 -4.23
N ASN A 103 3.21 -16.05 -3.79
CA ASN A 103 2.29 -14.94 -4.04
C ASN A 103 2.70 -13.78 -3.14
N PHE A 104 2.26 -12.56 -3.47
CA PHE A 104 2.49 -11.45 -2.57
C PHE A 104 1.32 -10.49 -2.47
N VAL A 105 1.21 -9.85 -1.31
CA VAL A 105 0.54 -8.55 -1.14
C VAL A 105 1.64 -7.52 -0.96
N PHE A 106 1.65 -6.47 -1.77
CA PHE A 106 2.47 -5.30 -1.53
C PHE A 106 1.62 -4.24 -0.82
N THR A 107 2.21 -3.60 0.18
CA THR A 107 1.61 -2.47 0.91
C THR A 107 2.65 -1.37 1.09
N ASP A 108 2.31 -0.12 0.78
CA ASP A 108 3.11 1.02 1.19
C ASP A 108 3.15 1.11 2.74
N CYS A 109 4.24 1.68 3.26
CA CYS A 109 4.48 1.72 4.71
C CYS A 109 3.60 2.77 5.43
N ASP A 110 2.96 3.67 4.68
CA ASP A 110 2.01 4.67 5.17
C ASP A 110 0.55 4.19 5.07
N MET A 111 0.35 2.88 5.25
CA MET A 111 -0.95 2.25 5.43
C MET A 111 -1.19 1.84 6.89
N VAL A 112 -2.45 1.89 7.31
CA VAL A 112 -2.94 1.32 8.57
C VAL A 112 -3.87 0.16 8.21
N LEU A 113 -3.62 -1.01 8.78
CA LEU A 113 -4.47 -2.19 8.60
C LEU A 113 -5.37 -2.39 9.82
N PHE A 114 -6.64 -2.65 9.57
CA PHE A 114 -7.66 -2.85 10.60
C PHE A 114 -8.20 -4.27 10.62
N ARG A 115 -8.32 -4.90 9.44
CA ARG A 115 -8.92 -6.24 9.26
C ARG A 115 -8.17 -7.05 8.22
N ASP A 116 -8.52 -8.32 8.14
CA ASP A 116 -7.89 -9.29 7.24
C ASP A 116 -8.15 -8.93 5.76
N PRO A 117 -7.13 -8.50 5.00
CA PRO A 117 -7.32 -8.09 3.62
C PRO A 117 -7.65 -9.25 2.68
N PHE A 118 -7.30 -10.49 3.05
CA PHE A 118 -7.51 -11.65 2.20
C PHE A 118 -9.00 -12.00 2.01
N ARG A 119 -9.89 -11.47 2.85
CA ARG A 119 -11.34 -11.62 2.71
C ARG A 119 -11.94 -10.83 1.55
N HIS A 120 -11.23 -9.80 1.10
CA HIS A 120 -11.70 -8.88 0.06
C HIS A 120 -10.79 -8.86 -1.18
N ILE A 121 -9.67 -9.59 -1.15
CA ILE A 121 -8.82 -9.77 -2.33
C ILE A 121 -9.52 -10.69 -3.33
N ASN A 122 -9.57 -10.23 -4.57
CA ASN A 122 -10.08 -11.00 -5.68
C ASN A 122 -9.05 -12.05 -6.13
N LEU A 123 -9.29 -13.31 -5.77
CA LEU A 123 -8.36 -14.41 -6.06
C LEU A 123 -8.44 -14.92 -7.51
N TYR A 124 -9.45 -14.57 -8.31
CA TYR A 124 -9.45 -14.98 -9.72
C TYR A 124 -8.58 -14.07 -10.60
N ALA A 125 -8.33 -12.83 -10.14
CA ALA A 125 -7.50 -11.87 -10.84
C ALA A 125 -6.02 -12.25 -10.81
N ASP A 126 -5.27 -11.82 -11.84
CA ASP A 126 -3.82 -11.95 -11.86
C ASP A 126 -3.14 -10.84 -11.05
N MET A 127 -3.83 -9.70 -10.92
CA MET A 127 -3.51 -8.59 -10.01
C MET A 127 -4.79 -7.95 -9.46
N THR A 128 -4.83 -7.75 -8.15
CA THR A 128 -5.90 -7.01 -7.47
C THR A 128 -5.26 -5.80 -6.79
N THR A 129 -5.78 -4.59 -6.98
CA THR A 129 -5.07 -3.35 -6.61
C THR A 129 -6.01 -2.29 -6.03
N SER A 130 -5.54 -1.46 -5.10
CA SER A 130 -6.32 -0.33 -4.57
C SER A 130 -6.66 0.70 -5.66
N SER A 131 -7.58 1.62 -5.35
CA SER A 131 -7.97 2.73 -6.21
C SER A 131 -7.97 4.03 -5.41
N ASP A 132 -7.57 5.14 -6.03
CA ASP A 132 -7.60 6.47 -5.40
C ASP A 132 -9.06 7.00 -5.28
N ASP A 133 -9.94 6.50 -6.15
CA ASP A 133 -11.38 6.78 -6.20
C ASP A 133 -12.02 5.54 -6.85
N TYR A 134 -13.01 4.92 -6.23
CA TYR A 134 -13.66 3.71 -6.74
C TYR A 134 -15.13 3.92 -7.09
N SER A 135 -15.53 3.37 -8.24
CA SER A 135 -16.95 3.29 -8.60
C SER A 135 -17.24 2.02 -9.40
N THR A 136 -18.28 1.30 -8.98
CA THR A 136 -18.85 0.15 -9.71
C THR A 136 -19.45 0.52 -11.06
N ALA A 137 -19.75 1.81 -11.29
CA ALA A 137 -20.24 2.30 -12.57
C ALA A 137 -19.13 2.39 -13.64
N ARG A 138 -17.85 2.36 -13.22
CA ARG A 138 -16.70 2.36 -14.12
C ARG A 138 -16.32 0.93 -14.49
N SER A 139 -15.85 0.74 -15.72
CA SER A 139 -15.15 -0.51 -16.05
C SER A 139 -13.93 -0.68 -15.12
N PRO A 140 -13.50 -1.92 -14.80
CA PRO A 140 -12.41 -2.15 -13.84
C PRO A 140 -11.17 -1.29 -14.09
N LEU A 141 -10.70 -1.23 -15.34
CA LEU A 141 -9.52 -0.44 -15.71
C LEU A 141 -9.79 1.06 -15.81
N SER A 142 -11.04 1.52 -15.87
CA SER A 142 -11.38 2.94 -15.85
C SER A 142 -11.29 3.55 -14.46
N ASN A 143 -11.17 2.73 -13.41
CA ASN A 143 -10.86 3.23 -12.07
C ASN A 143 -9.40 3.74 -11.99
N PRO A 144 -9.14 4.81 -11.23
CA PRO A 144 -7.80 5.32 -10.94
C PRO A 144 -7.04 4.36 -10.00
N LEU A 145 -6.47 3.30 -10.59
CA LEU A 145 -5.72 2.28 -9.88
C LEU A 145 -4.50 2.87 -9.15
N ASN A 146 -4.35 2.47 -7.89
CA ASN A 146 -3.28 2.85 -6.97
C ASN A 146 -2.40 1.63 -6.69
N THR A 147 -1.07 1.80 -6.69
CA THR A 147 -0.10 0.71 -6.47
C THR A 147 0.51 0.73 -5.06
N GLY A 148 -0.18 1.36 -4.12
CA GLY A 148 0.12 1.33 -2.71
C GLY A 148 -0.37 0.07 -2.03
N PHE A 149 -1.46 -0.56 -2.51
CA PHE A 149 -1.88 -1.90 -2.09
C PHE A 149 -2.18 -2.76 -3.31
N TYR A 150 -1.52 -3.91 -3.46
CA TYR A 150 -1.92 -4.88 -4.47
C TYR A 150 -1.47 -6.31 -4.18
N TYR A 151 -2.29 -7.26 -4.62
CA TYR A 151 -2.00 -8.69 -4.57
C TYR A 151 -1.68 -9.24 -5.97
N MET A 152 -0.69 -10.13 -6.06
CA MET A 152 -0.40 -10.89 -7.28
C MET A 152 -0.10 -12.36 -6.96
N LYS A 153 -0.59 -13.26 -7.82
CA LYS A 153 -0.31 -14.69 -7.75
C LYS A 153 1.00 -15.06 -8.43
N ALA A 154 1.70 -16.06 -7.93
CA ALA A 154 2.85 -16.66 -8.59
C ALA A 154 2.41 -17.49 -9.81
N THR A 155 2.20 -16.81 -10.93
CA THR A 155 1.88 -17.42 -12.23
C THR A 155 2.81 -16.90 -13.32
N ASN A 156 2.96 -17.66 -14.40
CA ASN A 156 3.70 -17.20 -15.58
C ASN A 156 3.13 -15.89 -16.15
N ARG A 157 1.82 -15.70 -16.08
CA ARG A 157 1.16 -14.47 -16.52
C ARG A 157 1.53 -13.29 -15.63
N SER A 158 1.44 -13.43 -14.31
CA SER A 158 1.81 -12.38 -13.34
C SER A 158 3.29 -12.00 -13.42
N ILE A 159 4.19 -12.98 -13.61
CA ILE A 159 5.61 -12.72 -13.89
C ILE A 159 5.78 -11.92 -15.19
N SER A 160 5.04 -12.29 -16.24
CA SER A 160 5.09 -11.59 -17.53
C SER A 160 4.55 -10.16 -17.43
N MET A 161 3.53 -9.93 -16.61
CA MET A 161 3.01 -8.58 -16.33
C MET A 161 4.09 -7.69 -15.70
N ILE A 162 4.79 -8.16 -14.66
CA ILE A 162 5.85 -7.39 -14.01
C ILE A 162 7.03 -7.16 -14.97
N ARG A 163 7.39 -8.13 -15.81
CA ARG A 163 8.42 -7.96 -16.84
C ARG A 163 8.03 -6.90 -17.87
N TYR A 164 6.79 -6.94 -18.35
CA TYR A 164 6.26 -5.96 -19.30
C TYR A 164 6.22 -4.56 -18.69
N TRP A 165 5.82 -4.45 -17.41
CA TRP A 165 5.79 -3.19 -16.67
C TRP A 165 7.18 -2.57 -16.51
N GLN A 166 8.18 -3.36 -16.10
CA GLN A 166 9.56 -2.89 -16.05
C GLN A 166 10.09 -2.49 -17.43
N ALA A 167 9.82 -3.30 -18.46
CA ALA A 167 10.22 -3.01 -19.84
C ALA A 167 9.55 -1.74 -20.41
N ALA A 168 8.43 -1.30 -19.85
CA ALA A 168 7.76 -0.08 -20.25
C ALA A 168 8.44 1.19 -19.71
N ARG A 169 9.25 1.10 -18.64
CA ARG A 169 9.91 2.24 -17.99
C ARG A 169 10.56 3.23 -18.96
N PRO A 170 11.34 2.82 -19.99
CA PRO A 170 12.00 3.76 -20.90
C PRO A 170 11.02 4.59 -21.75
N ARG A 171 9.77 4.14 -21.93
CA ARG A 171 8.73 4.89 -22.67
C ARG A 171 8.18 6.09 -21.87
N PHE A 172 8.41 6.11 -20.56
CA PHE A 172 7.83 7.10 -19.64
C PHE A 172 8.94 7.67 -18.73
N PRO A 173 9.88 8.46 -19.30
CA PRO A 173 10.96 9.04 -18.52
C PRO A 173 10.39 9.89 -17.37
N ASN A 174 11.06 9.85 -16.22
CA ASN A 174 10.68 10.55 -14.99
C ASN A 174 9.36 10.12 -14.34
N SER A 175 8.71 9.04 -14.81
CA SER A 175 7.48 8.52 -14.20
C SER A 175 7.75 7.41 -13.19
N HIS A 176 6.98 7.38 -12.10
CA HIS A 176 7.00 6.31 -11.10
C HIS A 176 6.17 5.09 -11.54
N ASP A 177 6.25 3.99 -10.78
CA ASP A 177 5.60 2.71 -11.06
C ASP A 177 4.10 2.86 -11.37
N GLN A 178 3.32 3.48 -10.48
CA GLN A 178 1.87 3.66 -10.64
C GLN A 178 1.53 4.44 -11.92
N ALA A 179 2.26 5.53 -12.20
CA ALA A 179 2.02 6.33 -13.39
C ALA A 179 2.26 5.50 -14.66
N VAL A 180 3.34 4.71 -14.70
CA VAL A 180 3.60 3.81 -15.82
C VAL A 180 2.55 2.71 -15.90
N PHE A 181 2.16 2.11 -14.78
CA PHE A 181 1.09 1.10 -14.73
C PHE A 181 -0.22 1.63 -15.32
N GLY A 182 -0.62 2.84 -14.91
CA GLY A 182 -1.81 3.51 -15.43
C GLY A 182 -1.79 3.69 -16.94
N ASN A 183 -0.63 3.99 -17.52
CA ASN A 183 -0.46 4.13 -18.96
C ASN A 183 -0.49 2.80 -19.72
N ILE A 184 -0.06 1.70 -19.11
CA ILE A 184 0.10 0.41 -19.79
C ILE A 184 -0.96 -0.64 -19.41
N LYS A 185 -1.83 -0.39 -18.44
CA LYS A 185 -2.80 -1.38 -17.93
C LYS A 185 -3.66 -2.01 -19.04
N HIS A 186 -4.07 -1.22 -20.04
CA HIS A 186 -4.80 -1.75 -21.19
C HIS A 186 -3.92 -2.61 -22.11
N GLU A 187 -2.62 -2.30 -22.24
CA GLU A 187 -1.68 -3.14 -22.97
C GLU A 187 -1.45 -4.47 -22.25
N LEU A 188 -1.38 -4.47 -20.91
CA LEU A 188 -1.25 -5.69 -20.12
C LEU A 188 -2.42 -6.64 -20.38
N VAL A 189 -3.65 -6.12 -20.40
CA VAL A 189 -4.84 -6.93 -20.74
C VAL A 189 -4.80 -7.38 -22.19
N ALA A 190 -4.59 -6.47 -23.14
CA ALA A 190 -4.66 -6.80 -24.56
C ALA A 190 -3.56 -7.75 -25.04
N LYS A 191 -2.35 -7.68 -24.45
CA LYS A 191 -1.18 -8.45 -24.91
C LYS A 191 -0.90 -9.70 -24.07
N LEU A 192 -1.26 -9.69 -22.79
CA LEU A 192 -0.94 -10.78 -21.85
C LEU A 192 -2.19 -11.48 -21.32
N ASP A 193 -3.39 -11.05 -21.74
CA ASP A 193 -4.66 -11.57 -21.22
C ASP A 193 -4.72 -11.43 -19.68
N ALA A 194 -4.17 -10.33 -19.17
CA ALA A 194 -4.13 -10.03 -17.75
C ALA A 194 -5.51 -9.68 -17.21
N ARG A 195 -5.86 -10.22 -16.04
CA ARG A 195 -7.04 -9.82 -15.28
C ARG A 195 -6.60 -8.92 -14.13
N ILE A 196 -7.01 -7.66 -14.20
CA ILE A 196 -6.66 -6.63 -13.23
C ILE A 196 -7.97 -6.11 -12.63
N GLU A 197 -8.12 -6.24 -11.31
CA GLU A 197 -9.34 -5.87 -10.60
C GLU A 197 -9.07 -4.78 -9.55
N PRO A 198 -9.80 -3.65 -9.59
CA PRO A 198 -9.75 -2.65 -8.54
C PRO A 198 -10.41 -3.14 -7.25
N LEU A 199 -9.88 -2.69 -6.13
CA LEU A 199 -10.47 -2.84 -4.81
C LEU A 199 -11.36 -1.65 -4.47
N ASP A 200 -12.49 -1.93 -3.84
CA ASP A 200 -13.47 -0.94 -3.41
C ASP A 200 -12.96 -0.14 -2.20
N THR A 201 -13.06 1.19 -2.26
CA THR A 201 -12.61 2.13 -1.21
C THR A 201 -13.43 2.06 0.07
N VAL A 202 -14.59 1.37 0.06
CA VAL A 202 -15.32 1.00 1.29
C VAL A 202 -14.48 0.07 2.17
N TYR A 203 -13.66 -0.80 1.57
CA TYR A 203 -12.77 -1.72 2.29
C TYR A 203 -11.33 -1.20 2.29
N PHE A 204 -10.81 -0.81 1.13
CA PHE A 204 -9.43 -0.36 0.95
C PHE A 204 -9.39 1.15 0.77
N ALA A 205 -9.67 1.86 1.86
CA ALA A 205 -9.79 3.29 1.86
C ALA A 205 -8.44 3.99 1.73
N GLY A 206 -8.48 5.22 1.26
CA GLY A 206 -7.35 6.13 1.23
C GLY A 206 -7.76 7.53 1.65
N PHE A 207 -6.79 8.35 2.03
CA PHE A 207 -7.00 9.77 2.12
C PHE A 207 -7.42 10.39 0.80
N CYS A 208 -7.26 9.77 -0.37
CA CYS A 208 -7.92 10.21 -1.59
C CYS A 208 -9.45 10.08 -1.46
N GLU A 209 -9.94 8.88 -1.13
CA GLU A 209 -11.35 8.53 -0.93
C GLU A 209 -11.52 7.52 0.23
N TYR A 210 -12.33 7.89 1.22
CA TYR A 210 -12.67 7.03 2.37
C TYR A 210 -14.13 7.22 2.79
N HIS A 211 -14.68 6.24 3.51
CA HIS A 211 -16.05 6.26 4.01
C HIS A 211 -16.06 6.19 5.54
N ASP A 212 -17.00 6.85 6.20
CA ASP A 212 -17.20 6.78 7.66
C ASP A 212 -17.86 5.43 8.07
N ASP A 213 -17.44 4.33 7.43
CA ASP A 213 -17.88 2.96 7.70
C ASP A 213 -16.75 2.16 8.36
N PHE A 214 -16.63 2.34 9.67
CA PHE A 214 -15.62 1.67 10.49
C PHE A 214 -15.84 0.16 10.60
N ALA A 215 -17.05 -0.34 10.33
CA ALA A 215 -17.36 -1.76 10.42
C ALA A 215 -16.82 -2.55 9.21
N ARG A 216 -16.70 -1.90 8.05
CA ARG A 216 -16.24 -2.55 6.82
C ARG A 216 -14.77 -2.31 6.50
N ILE A 217 -14.18 -1.21 6.96
CA ILE A 217 -12.82 -0.85 6.57
C ILE A 217 -11.80 -1.97 6.85
N VAL A 218 -10.90 -2.17 5.90
CA VAL A 218 -9.79 -3.14 5.95
C VAL A 218 -8.48 -2.39 6.09
N THR A 219 -8.27 -1.35 5.28
CA THR A 219 -7.06 -0.52 5.31
C THR A 219 -7.40 0.96 5.15
N MET A 220 -6.56 1.84 5.70
CA MET A 220 -6.51 3.26 5.37
C MET A 220 -5.11 3.62 4.86
N HIS A 221 -5.01 4.15 3.65
CA HIS A 221 -3.77 4.65 3.06
C HIS A 221 -3.64 6.16 3.26
N ALA A 222 -2.46 6.65 3.64
CA ALA A 222 -2.15 8.08 3.50
C ALA A 222 -1.74 8.45 2.06
N ASP A 223 -2.48 7.98 1.05
CA ASP A 223 -2.37 8.49 -0.33
C ASP A 223 -2.84 9.95 -0.40
N CYS A 224 -2.72 10.59 -1.58
CA CYS A 224 -3.13 11.98 -1.72
C CYS A 224 -2.52 12.90 -0.63
N CYS A 225 -1.26 12.65 -0.26
CA CYS A 225 -0.60 13.30 0.85
C CYS A 225 0.91 13.44 0.59
N ILE A 226 1.43 14.63 0.84
CA ILE A 226 2.85 14.96 0.69
C ILE A 226 3.47 15.27 2.05
N GLY A 227 4.65 14.70 2.28
CA GLY A 227 5.48 14.95 3.46
C GLY A 227 5.35 13.86 4.52
N LEU A 228 6.48 13.44 5.08
CA LEU A 228 6.53 12.41 6.11
C LEU A 228 5.79 12.82 7.38
N ASP A 229 6.09 14.01 7.91
CA ASP A 229 5.47 14.52 9.14
C ASP A 229 3.96 14.70 8.99
N THR A 230 3.52 15.09 7.79
CA THR A 230 2.10 15.18 7.41
C THR A 230 1.43 13.82 7.51
N LYS A 231 2.00 12.80 6.86
CA LYS A 231 1.49 11.42 6.88
C LYS A 231 1.45 10.86 8.30
N VAL A 232 2.55 10.97 9.05
CA VAL A 232 2.65 10.47 10.43
C VAL A 232 1.62 11.15 11.34
N HIS A 233 1.42 12.46 11.21
CA HIS A 233 0.44 13.18 12.02
C HIS A 233 -0.99 12.68 11.76
N ASP A 234 -1.43 12.67 10.51
CA ASP A 234 -2.82 12.34 10.18
C ASP A 234 -3.09 10.84 10.39
N LEU A 235 -2.14 9.95 10.10
CA LEU A 235 -2.28 8.51 10.41
C LEU A 235 -2.39 8.23 11.91
N ARG A 236 -1.72 8.99 12.78
CA ARG A 236 -1.91 8.87 14.24
C ARG A 236 -3.34 9.24 14.66
N GLY A 237 -3.95 10.21 13.99
CA GLY A 237 -5.37 10.54 14.17
C GLY A 237 -6.26 9.35 13.82
N ILE A 238 -6.05 8.77 12.65
CA ILE A 238 -6.78 7.58 12.19
C ILE A 238 -6.64 6.40 13.16
N ILE A 239 -5.43 6.13 13.67
CA ILE A 239 -5.20 5.06 14.64
C ILE A 239 -5.93 5.35 15.97
N ALA A 240 -5.95 6.61 16.41
CA ALA A 240 -6.68 6.99 17.62
C ALA A 240 -8.21 6.82 17.43
N ASP A 241 -8.74 7.19 16.28
CA ASP A 241 -10.15 7.00 15.94
C ASP A 241 -10.53 5.51 15.92
N TRP A 242 -9.69 4.67 15.32
CA TRP A 242 -9.88 3.22 15.33
C TRP A 242 -9.89 2.64 16.75
N ARG A 243 -8.96 3.08 17.61
CA ARG A 243 -8.91 2.65 19.01
C ARG A 243 -10.17 3.06 19.78
N ASN A 244 -10.69 4.26 19.51
CA ASN A 244 -11.91 4.74 20.13
C ASN A 244 -13.12 3.93 19.65
N TYR A 245 -13.21 3.65 18.35
CA TYR A 245 -14.29 2.83 17.76
C TYR A 245 -14.29 1.39 18.32
N THR A 246 -13.14 0.72 18.33
CA THR A 246 -13.01 -0.66 18.83
C THR A 246 -13.12 -0.77 20.35
N GLY A 247 -13.06 0.35 21.07
CA GLY A 247 -13.31 0.43 22.50
C GLY A 247 -14.76 0.70 22.89
N LEU A 248 -15.66 0.90 21.93
CA LEU A 248 -17.08 1.21 22.20
C LEU A 248 -17.82 0.02 22.83
N SER A 249 -18.80 0.34 23.67
CA SER A 249 -19.82 -0.63 24.08
C SER A 249 -20.83 -0.88 22.94
N LEU A 250 -21.53 -2.01 23.00
CA LEU A 250 -22.58 -2.35 22.02
C LEU A 250 -23.67 -1.26 21.88
N GLU A 251 -23.98 -0.55 22.97
CA GLU A 251 -24.97 0.53 22.96
C GLU A 251 -24.44 1.80 22.29
N GLU A 252 -23.14 2.08 22.41
CA GLU A 252 -22.51 3.21 21.70
C GLU A 252 -22.33 2.89 20.22
N GLU A 253 -21.98 1.65 19.88
CA GLU A 253 -21.89 1.19 18.49
C GLU A 253 -23.24 1.33 17.77
N LYS A 254 -24.35 0.92 18.42
CA LYS A 254 -25.71 1.07 17.86
C LYS A 254 -26.13 2.52 17.65
N LYS A 255 -25.64 3.47 18.45
CA LYS A 255 -25.94 4.90 18.27
C LYS A 255 -25.32 5.44 16.98
N GLY A 256 -24.25 4.81 16.50
CA GLY A 256 -23.57 5.17 15.26
C GLY A 256 -23.01 6.61 15.26
N GLY A 257 -22.80 7.16 14.07
CA GLY A 257 -22.33 8.54 13.89
C GLY A 257 -20.83 8.76 14.13
N PHE A 258 -20.07 7.68 14.26
CA PHE A 258 -18.61 7.74 14.34
C PHE A 258 -18.04 8.21 12.99
N LYS A 259 -17.03 9.09 13.03
CA LYS A 259 -16.43 9.68 11.84
C LYS A 259 -14.92 9.67 11.96
N TRP A 260 -14.25 9.51 10.83
CA TRP A 260 -12.80 9.71 10.78
C TRP A 260 -12.46 11.17 11.03
N THR A 261 -11.42 11.40 11.83
CA THR A 261 -10.75 12.69 11.92
C THR A 261 -10.30 13.07 10.52
N TYR A 262 -10.72 14.25 10.06
CA TYR A 262 -10.38 14.74 8.73
C TYR A 262 -8.86 14.88 8.58
N PRO A 263 -8.21 14.25 7.56
CA PRO A 263 -6.76 14.28 7.38
C PRO A 263 -6.30 15.63 6.81
N LYS A 264 -6.40 16.66 7.65
CA LYS A 264 -6.26 18.06 7.27
C LYS A 264 -4.89 18.34 6.67
N ARG A 265 -3.81 17.89 7.31
CA ARG A 265 -2.46 18.23 6.84
C ARG A 265 -2.20 17.59 5.48
N CYS A 266 -2.64 16.34 5.29
CA CYS A 266 -2.52 15.65 4.03
C CYS A 266 -3.31 16.35 2.91
N ARG A 267 -4.57 16.69 3.15
CA ARG A 267 -5.41 17.40 2.17
C ARG A 267 -4.85 18.78 1.81
N ASP A 268 -4.41 19.53 2.82
CA ASP A 268 -3.81 20.86 2.63
C ASP A 268 -2.48 20.77 1.85
N SER A 269 -1.75 19.65 1.96
CA SER A 269 -0.47 19.44 1.26
C SER A 269 -0.59 19.27 -0.27
N ILE A 270 -1.76 18.86 -0.77
CA ILE A 270 -1.99 18.63 -2.20
C ILE A 270 -3.14 19.47 -2.80
N GLY A 271 -3.86 20.24 -1.99
CA GLY A 271 -4.99 21.05 -2.43
C GLY A 271 -6.20 20.25 -2.92
N TRP A 272 -6.29 18.96 -2.57
CA TRP A 272 -7.33 18.05 -3.05
C TRP A 272 -8.56 18.06 -2.15
N ARG A 273 -9.75 17.93 -2.75
CA ARG A 273 -11.03 17.75 -2.05
C ARG A 273 -11.61 16.37 -2.35
N LYS A 274 -12.16 15.70 -1.34
CA LYS A 274 -12.79 14.37 -1.47
C LYS A 274 -13.80 14.37 -2.64
N PRO A 275 -13.77 13.38 -3.55
CA PRO A 275 -14.81 13.20 -4.54
C PRO A 275 -16.19 13.07 -3.88
N ILE A 276 -17.22 13.70 -4.46
CA ILE A 276 -18.61 13.50 -4.04
C ILE A 276 -19.22 12.57 -5.07
N HIS A 277 -19.41 11.31 -4.70
CA HIS A 277 -20.18 10.37 -5.50
C HIS A 277 -21.68 10.57 -5.21
N PRO A 278 -22.53 10.61 -6.26
CA PRO A 278 -23.98 10.65 -6.09
C PRO A 278 -24.54 9.36 -5.47
#